data_AF-A0AAP6GCV3-F1
#
_entry.id   AF-A0AAP6GCV3-F1
#
_cell.length_a   1.000
_cell.length_b   1.000
_cell.length_c   1.000
_cell.angle_alpha   90.00
_cell.angle_beta   90.00
_cell.angle_gamma   90.00
#
_symmetry.space_group_name_H-M   'P 1'
#
loop_
_entity.id
_entity.type
_entity.pdbx_description
1 polymer ?
#
loop_
_entity_poly.entity_id
_entity_poly.type
_entity_poly.pdbx_seq_one_letter_code
_entity_poly.pdbx_strand_id
1 'polypeptide(L)'
;MSKWMPTLRRLGRWLLRKTALALLTSLLFVISFTLFQYASWWPTLTDNAFLVWGGSYQGDTFAELALPMLELGTLLGTLFWPLFLLTPRPLLLPLFAGLWLWQTYDLAFMTATASTWLPHEIIRTFILPHTHWLLLTLLAPLLLIRQLGRRLFADTSATQAGGVILDDGR
;
A
#
# COMPACT_ATOMS: atom_id res chain seq x y z
N MET A 1 13.42 4.68 41.58
CA MET A 1 13.33 5.20 40.19
C MET A 1 13.45 4.12 39.09
N SER A 2 13.71 2.83 39.39
CA SER A 2 13.92 1.79 38.35
C SER A 2 12.65 1.26 37.65
N LYS A 3 11.45 1.51 38.17
CA LYS A 3 10.18 1.01 37.60
C LYS A 3 9.79 1.66 36.26
N TRP A 4 10.29 2.86 35.95
CA TRP A 4 9.92 3.60 34.73
C TRP A 4 10.75 3.22 33.50
N MET A 5 11.98 2.78 33.71
CA MET A 5 12.92 2.40 32.65
C MET A 5 12.45 1.19 31.80
N PRO A 6 11.87 0.11 32.37
CA PRO A 6 11.33 -0.99 31.56
C PRO A 6 10.08 -0.57 30.78
N THR A 7 9.23 0.28 31.35
CA THR A 7 8.01 0.79 30.70
C THR A 7 8.34 1.67 29.50
N LEU A 8 9.32 2.57 29.65
CA LEU A 8 9.83 3.42 28.56
C LEU A 8 10.48 2.58 27.45
N ARG A 9 11.29 1.58 27.79
CA ARG A 9 11.89 0.66 26.79
C ARG A 9 10.85 -0.18 26.06
N ARG A 10 9.73 -0.53 26.71
CA ARG A 10 8.63 -1.27 26.10
C ARG A 10 7.82 -0.37 25.16
N LEU A 11 7.53 0.86 25.58
CA LEU A 11 6.85 1.85 24.76
C LEU A 11 7.67 2.22 23.52
N GLY A 12 8.97 2.45 23.67
CA GLY A 12 9.88 2.74 22.56
C GLY A 12 9.97 1.62 21.53
N ARG A 13 10.08 0.36 21.98
CA ARG A 13 10.06 -0.81 21.08
C ARG A 13 8.71 -0.97 20.37
N TRP A 14 7.61 -0.71 21.06
CA TRP A 14 6.29 -0.74 20.44
C TRP A 14 6.14 0.32 19.36
N LEU A 15 6.57 1.56 19.63
CA LEU A 15 6.56 2.65 18.66
C LEU A 15 7.41 2.32 17.44
N LEU A 16 8.62 1.79 17.65
CA LEU A 16 9.53 1.38 16.58
C LEU A 16 8.94 0.28 15.69
N ARG A 17 8.25 -0.71 16.29
CA ARG A 17 7.54 -1.77 15.53
C ARG A 17 6.39 -1.19 14.72
N LYS A 18 5.68 -0.21 15.27
CA LYS A 18 4.56 0.48 14.58
C LYS A 18 5.07 1.33 13.41
N THR A 19 6.13 2.11 13.60
CA THR A 19 6.74 2.91 12.53
C THR A 19 7.32 2.03 11.43
N ALA A 20 8.01 0.94 11.79
CA ALA A 20 8.53 -0.03 10.83
C ALA A 20 7.41 -0.68 10.00
N LEU A 21 6.30 -1.08 10.63
CA LEU A 21 5.15 -1.64 9.91
C LEU A 21 4.53 -0.60 8.97
N ALA A 22 4.38 0.66 9.40
CA ALA A 22 3.83 1.73 8.57
C ALA A 22 4.74 2.05 7.36
N LEU A 23 6.06 2.10 7.57
CA LEU A 23 7.04 2.29 6.49
C LEU A 23 7.00 1.13 5.48
N LEU A 24 6.97 -0.11 5.96
CA LEU A 24 6.84 -1.29 5.08
C LEU A 24 5.52 -1.28 4.32
N THR A 25 4.43 -0.89 4.97
CA THR A 25 3.11 -0.76 4.32
C THR A 25 3.14 0.30 3.23
N SER A 26 3.77 1.44 3.50
CA SER A 26 3.98 2.51 2.51
C SER A 26 4.81 2.02 1.33
N LEU A 27 5.95 1.37 1.59
CA LEU A 27 6.82 0.84 0.53
C LEU A 27 6.10 -0.22 -0.33
N LEU A 28 5.33 -1.10 0.32
CA LEU A 28 4.49 -2.08 -0.38
C LEU A 28 3.42 -1.39 -1.23
N PHE A 29 2.87 -0.25 -0.79
CA PHE A 29 1.95 0.54 -1.59
C PHE A 29 2.62 1.05 -2.86
N VAL A 30 3.79 1.70 -2.73
CA VAL A 30 4.58 2.21 -3.87
C VAL A 30 4.82 1.09 -4.88
N ILE A 31 5.40 -0.02 -4.44
CA ILE A 31 5.78 -1.13 -5.31
C ILE A 31 4.56 -1.76 -5.97
N SER A 32 3.54 -2.09 -5.18
CA SER A 32 2.30 -2.72 -5.66
C SER A 32 1.59 -1.87 -6.70
N PHE A 33 1.37 -0.59 -6.38
CA PHE A 33 0.63 0.32 -7.23
C PHE A 33 1.41 0.61 -8.53
N THR A 34 2.72 0.80 -8.44
CA THR A 34 3.57 1.04 -9.62
C THR A 34 3.62 -0.19 -10.53
N LEU A 35 3.76 -1.40 -9.97
CA LEU A 35 3.71 -2.65 -10.75
C LEU A 35 2.38 -2.83 -11.48
N PHE A 36 1.26 -2.49 -10.82
CA PHE A 36 -0.05 -2.55 -11.45
C PHE A 36 -0.17 -1.56 -12.60
N GLN A 37 0.35 -0.35 -12.44
CA GLN A 37 0.39 0.62 -13.54
C GLN A 37 1.23 0.09 -14.70
N TYR A 38 2.42 -0.44 -14.47
CA TYR A 38 3.21 -1.05 -15.55
C TYR A 38 2.46 -2.17 -16.26
N ALA A 39 1.86 -3.08 -15.51
CA ALA A 39 1.15 -4.22 -16.08
C ALA A 39 -0.12 -3.83 -16.84
N SER A 40 -0.86 -2.83 -16.36
CA SER A 40 -2.10 -2.37 -17.00
C SER A 40 -1.86 -1.54 -18.26
N TRP A 41 -0.74 -0.83 -18.33
CA TRP A 41 -0.39 -0.03 -19.50
C TRP A 41 0.48 -0.79 -20.50
N TRP A 42 1.03 -1.95 -20.14
CA TRP A 42 1.90 -2.77 -20.99
C TRP A 42 1.29 -3.08 -22.37
N PRO A 43 0.02 -3.53 -22.50
CA PRO A 43 -0.57 -3.82 -23.82
C PRO A 43 -0.67 -2.56 -24.70
N THR A 44 -1.02 -1.43 -24.09
CA THR A 44 -1.14 -0.16 -24.81
C THR A 44 0.22 0.34 -25.30
N LEU A 45 1.27 0.15 -24.49
CA LEU A 45 2.65 0.50 -24.85
C LEU A 45 3.22 -0.35 -25.98
N THR A 46 2.79 -1.61 -26.10
CA THR A 46 3.21 -2.49 -27.21
C THR A 46 2.49 -2.17 -28.52
N ASP A 47 1.26 -1.65 -28.45
CA ASP A 47 0.41 -1.43 -29.63
C ASP A 47 0.48 -0.01 -30.19
N ASN A 48 0.69 1.03 -29.37
CA ASN A 48 0.81 2.42 -29.81
C ASN A 48 1.83 3.20 -28.96
N ALA A 49 2.88 3.74 -29.60
CA ALA A 49 3.94 4.48 -28.91
C ALA A 49 3.53 5.88 -28.42
N PHE A 50 2.43 6.45 -28.91
CA PHE A 50 1.95 7.78 -28.49
C PHE A 50 0.93 7.64 -27.35
N LEU A 51 1.34 7.90 -26.11
CA LEU A 51 0.49 7.70 -24.93
C LEU A 51 0.28 8.98 -24.13
N VAL A 52 -1.00 9.23 -23.79
CA VAL A 52 -1.45 10.25 -22.84
C VAL A 52 -1.75 9.56 -21.51
N TRP A 53 -0.85 9.70 -20.54
CA TRP A 53 -1.04 9.18 -19.17
C TRP A 53 -1.63 10.27 -18.27
N GLY A 54 -2.77 9.98 -17.63
CA GLY A 54 -3.45 10.90 -16.70
C GLY A 54 -3.89 12.23 -17.32
N GLY A 55 -4.07 12.31 -18.64
CA GLY A 55 -4.45 13.53 -19.35
C GLY A 55 -3.38 14.62 -19.42
N SER A 56 -2.19 14.41 -18.83
CA SER A 56 -1.17 15.46 -18.65
C SER A 56 0.21 15.11 -19.18
N TYR A 57 0.59 13.82 -19.23
CA TYR A 57 1.89 13.40 -19.73
C TYR A 57 1.78 12.75 -21.10
N GLN A 58 2.50 13.30 -22.08
CA GLN A 58 2.69 12.73 -23.41
C GLN A 58 4.12 12.18 -23.48
N GLY A 59 4.26 10.87 -23.36
CA GLY A 59 5.54 10.17 -23.49
C GLY A 59 5.50 9.23 -24.67
N ASP A 60 6.59 9.16 -25.43
CA ASP A 60 6.69 8.39 -26.67
C ASP A 60 7.25 6.97 -26.41
N THR A 61 7.77 6.70 -25.20
CA THR A 61 8.36 5.41 -24.83
C THR A 61 8.02 4.96 -23.40
N PHE A 62 8.05 3.64 -23.15
CA PHE A 62 7.85 3.08 -21.80
C PHE A 62 8.83 3.65 -20.77
N ALA A 63 10.08 3.90 -21.17
CA ALA A 63 11.11 4.45 -20.28
C ALA A 63 10.74 5.86 -19.79
N GLU A 64 10.10 6.66 -20.64
CA GLU A 64 9.61 8.00 -20.30
C GLU A 64 8.39 7.97 -19.38
N LEU A 65 7.59 6.90 -19.43
CA LEU A 65 6.41 6.71 -18.56
C LEU A 65 6.74 5.98 -17.24
N ALA A 66 7.79 5.17 -17.21
CA ALA A 66 8.18 4.41 -16.04
C ALA A 66 8.51 5.33 -14.85
N LEU A 67 9.31 6.37 -15.11
CA LEU A 67 9.71 7.29 -14.05
C LEU A 67 8.52 8.10 -13.46
N PRO A 68 7.63 8.71 -14.26
CA PRO A 68 6.40 9.35 -13.75
C PRO A 68 5.48 8.42 -12.96
N MET A 69 5.29 7.18 -13.39
CA MET A 69 4.46 6.20 -12.67
C MET A 69 5.06 5.85 -11.31
N LEU A 70 6.39 5.68 -11.23
CA LEU A 70 7.11 5.45 -9.99
C LEU A 70 7.08 6.68 -9.09
N GLU A 71 7.22 7.88 -9.65
CA GLU A 71 7.12 9.15 -8.94
C GLU A 71 5.74 9.30 -8.30
N LEU A 72 4.67 9.06 -9.06
CA LEU A 72 3.31 9.04 -8.53
C LEU A 72 3.15 8.01 -7.41
N GLY A 73 3.64 6.78 -7.63
CA GLY A 73 3.62 5.74 -6.60
C GLY A 73 4.32 6.18 -5.32
N THR A 74 5.49 6.82 -5.45
CA THR A 74 6.31 7.32 -4.34
C THR A 74 5.63 8.48 -3.60
N LEU A 75 5.03 9.42 -4.34
CA LEU A 75 4.24 10.52 -3.78
C LEU A 75 3.05 9.98 -2.98
N LEU A 76 2.28 9.05 -3.54
CA LEU A 76 1.15 8.42 -2.85
C LEU A 76 1.59 7.63 -1.61
N GLY A 77 2.66 6.85 -1.71
CA GLY A 77 3.24 6.15 -0.56
C GLY A 77 3.60 7.11 0.56
N THR A 78 4.31 8.19 0.22
CA THR A 78 4.73 9.23 1.18
C THR A 78 3.52 9.94 1.80
N LEU A 79 2.51 10.26 0.99
CA LEU A 79 1.27 10.91 1.41
C LEU A 79 0.44 10.02 2.35
N PHE A 80 0.38 8.71 2.08
CA PHE A 80 -0.39 7.75 2.89
C PHE A 80 0.38 7.17 4.07
N TRP A 81 1.69 7.36 4.14
CA TRP A 81 2.50 6.94 5.28
C TRP A 81 1.96 7.39 6.65
N PRO A 82 1.60 8.68 6.88
CA PRO A 82 1.01 9.09 8.16
C PRO A 82 -0.32 8.37 8.46
N LEU A 83 -1.13 8.09 7.44
CA LEU A 83 -2.37 7.33 7.60
C LEU A 83 -2.08 5.89 8.06
N PHE A 84 -1.09 5.22 7.46
CA PHE A 84 -0.67 3.88 7.89
C PHE A 84 -0.09 3.86 9.31
N LEU A 85 0.58 4.94 9.72
CA LEU A 85 1.13 5.08 11.06
C LEU A 85 0.05 5.30 12.12
N LEU A 86 -0.98 6.08 11.81
CA LEU A 86 -2.06 6.42 12.75
C LEU A 86 -3.08 5.30 12.86
N THR A 87 -3.34 4.58 11.76
CA THR A 87 -4.39 3.58 11.68
C THR A 87 -4.13 2.37 12.58
N PRO A 88 -5.14 1.90 13.33
CA PRO A 88 -4.99 0.69 14.13
C PRO A 88 -4.82 -0.52 13.21
N ARG A 89 -3.97 -1.46 13.62
CA ARG A 89 -3.61 -2.65 12.84
C ARG A 89 -4.77 -3.41 12.16
N PRO A 90 -5.94 -3.67 12.78
CA PRO A 90 -7.03 -4.37 12.09
C PRO A 90 -7.58 -3.59 10.89
N LEU A 91 -7.51 -2.25 10.92
CA LEU A 91 -7.99 -1.38 9.85
C LEU A 91 -6.92 -1.10 8.80
N LEU A 92 -5.66 -1.48 9.04
CA LEU A 92 -4.57 -1.20 8.11
C LEU A 92 -4.72 -1.95 6.77
N LEU A 93 -5.19 -3.21 6.81
CA LEU A 93 -5.49 -3.99 5.60
C LEU A 93 -6.63 -3.40 4.76
N PRO A 94 -7.83 -3.14 5.31
CA PRO A 94 -8.91 -2.54 4.52
C PRO A 94 -8.59 -1.11 4.10
N LEU A 95 -7.85 -0.34 4.90
CA LEU A 95 -7.37 0.99 4.50
C LEU A 95 -6.43 0.90 3.29
N PHE A 96 -5.44 0.00 3.33
CA PHE A 96 -4.51 -0.21 2.22
C PHE A 96 -5.27 -0.57 0.94
N ALA A 97 -6.17 -1.55 1.02
CA ALA A 97 -6.96 -1.97 -0.14
C ALA A 97 -7.87 -0.86 -0.65
N GLY A 98 -8.53 -0.12 0.24
CA GLY A 98 -9.41 0.98 -0.12
C GLY A 98 -8.66 2.11 -0.82
N LEU A 99 -7.53 2.58 -0.26
CA LEU A 99 -6.70 3.61 -0.88
C LEU A 99 -6.14 3.15 -2.23
N TRP A 100 -5.71 1.90 -2.32
CA TRP A 100 -5.16 1.34 -3.55
C TRP A 100 -6.23 1.30 -4.65
N LEU A 101 -7.41 0.74 -4.36
CA LEU A 101 -8.52 0.66 -5.31
C LEU A 101 -9.04 2.04 -5.70
N TRP A 102 -9.12 2.96 -4.74
CA TRP A 102 -9.50 4.35 -4.99
C TRP A 102 -8.54 5.02 -5.98
N GLN A 103 -7.22 4.89 -5.76
CA GLN A 103 -6.22 5.48 -6.66
C GLN A 103 -6.23 4.83 -8.05
N THR A 104 -6.46 3.52 -8.14
CA THR A 104 -6.64 2.85 -9.43
C THR A 104 -7.85 3.39 -10.17
N TYR A 105 -8.97 3.58 -9.47
CA TYR A 105 -10.18 4.16 -10.05
C TYR A 105 -9.96 5.61 -10.48
N ASP A 106 -9.36 6.44 -9.63
CA ASP A 106 -9.11 7.86 -9.90
C ASP A 106 -8.17 8.05 -11.09
N LEU A 107 -7.12 7.24 -11.19
CA LEU A 107 -6.23 7.24 -12.36
C LEU A 107 -6.97 6.86 -13.64
N ALA A 108 -7.77 5.79 -13.59
CA ALA A 108 -8.58 5.36 -14.73
C ALA A 108 -9.59 6.43 -15.13
N PHE A 109 -10.21 7.10 -14.17
CA PHE A 109 -11.12 8.21 -14.37
C PHE A 109 -10.39 9.40 -15.03
N MET A 110 -9.24 9.83 -14.52
CA MET A 110 -8.45 10.92 -15.11
C MET A 110 -7.95 10.62 -16.52
N THR A 111 -7.68 9.35 -16.83
CA THR A 111 -7.33 8.95 -18.21
C THR A 111 -8.55 8.94 -19.12
N ALA A 112 -9.71 8.62 -18.56
CA ALA A 112 -10.98 8.61 -19.27
C ALA A 112 -11.63 9.98 -19.34
N THR A 113 -11.31 10.99 -18.53
CA THR A 113 -11.92 12.33 -18.60
C THR A 113 -11.56 13.09 -19.88
N ALA A 114 -10.58 12.62 -20.65
CA ALA A 114 -10.39 13.02 -22.05
C ALA A 114 -11.52 12.53 -22.99
N SER A 115 -12.40 11.64 -22.52
CA SER A 115 -13.44 10.95 -23.27
C SER A 115 -14.67 10.63 -22.39
N THR A 116 -15.76 11.38 -22.50
CA THR A 116 -17.14 11.24 -21.93
C THR A 116 -17.64 9.92 -21.26
N TRP A 117 -16.85 9.18 -20.50
CA TRP A 117 -17.16 7.83 -20.03
C TRP A 117 -17.90 7.85 -18.70
N LEU A 118 -18.90 6.99 -18.58
CA LEU A 118 -19.64 6.78 -17.34
C LEU A 118 -18.84 5.88 -16.38
N PRO A 119 -19.02 5.99 -15.04
CA PRO A 119 -18.25 5.21 -14.06
C PRO A 119 -18.27 3.70 -14.27
N HIS A 120 -19.39 3.15 -14.76
CA HIS A 120 -19.52 1.72 -15.03
C HIS A 120 -18.77 1.27 -16.29
N GLU A 121 -18.51 2.19 -17.22
CA GLU A 121 -17.72 1.92 -18.43
C GLU A 121 -16.26 1.76 -18.06
N ILE A 122 -15.73 2.65 -17.19
CA ILE A 122 -14.36 2.55 -16.64
C ILE A 122 -14.13 1.19 -15.99
N ILE A 123 -15.09 0.69 -15.22
CA ILE A 123 -14.99 -0.62 -14.58
C ILE A 123 -14.89 -1.73 -15.64
N ARG A 124 -15.70 -1.68 -16.70
CA ARG A 124 -15.72 -2.73 -17.74
C ARG A 124 -14.52 -2.67 -18.67
N THR A 125 -14.07 -1.49 -19.06
CA THR A 125 -13.04 -1.31 -20.09
C THR A 125 -11.63 -1.25 -19.51
N PHE A 126 -11.47 -0.80 -18.26
CA PHE A 126 -10.15 -0.64 -17.64
C PHE A 126 -9.91 -1.66 -16.51
N ILE A 127 -10.86 -1.82 -15.58
CA ILE A 127 -10.65 -2.68 -14.40
C ILE A 127 -10.80 -4.17 -14.75
N LEU A 128 -11.87 -4.53 -15.46
CA LEU A 128 -12.19 -5.94 -15.76
C LEU A 128 -11.09 -6.67 -16.54
N PRO A 129 -10.47 -6.09 -17.61
CA PRO A 129 -9.41 -6.77 -18.34
C PRO A 129 -8.16 -7.03 -17.50
N HIS A 130 -7.89 -6.15 -16.54
CA HIS A 130 -6.70 -6.19 -15.68
C HIS A 130 -6.94 -6.87 -14.33
N THR A 131 -8.08 -7.55 -14.14
CA THR A 131 -8.44 -8.17 -12.85
C THR A 131 -7.38 -9.12 -12.31
N HIS A 132 -6.69 -9.87 -13.18
CA HIS A 132 -5.63 -10.78 -12.79
C HIS A 132 -4.38 -10.05 -12.27
N TRP A 133 -3.97 -8.96 -12.93
CA TRP A 133 -2.89 -8.09 -12.45
C TRP A 133 -3.27 -7.36 -11.17
N LEU A 134 -4.52 -6.91 -11.07
CA LEU A 134 -5.07 -6.31 -9.86
C LEU A 134 -4.96 -7.27 -8.69
N LEU A 135 -5.43 -8.52 -8.85
CA LEU A 135 -5.33 -9.54 -7.82
C LEU A 135 -3.87 -9.83 -7.43
N LEU A 136 -2.98 -10.00 -8.41
CA LEU A 136 -1.58 -10.32 -8.15
C LEU A 136 -0.88 -9.19 -7.37
N THR A 137 -1.04 -7.96 -7.84
CA THR A 137 -0.37 -6.79 -7.28
C THR A 137 -0.98 -6.32 -5.97
N LEU A 138 -2.27 -6.54 -5.72
CA LEU A 138 -2.96 -6.14 -4.47
C LEU A 138 -2.93 -7.23 -3.40
N LEU A 139 -3.10 -8.50 -3.76
CA LEU A 139 -3.25 -9.59 -2.78
C LEU A 139 -1.89 -9.94 -2.14
N ALA A 140 -0.81 -9.91 -2.91
CA ALA A 140 0.56 -10.13 -2.40
C ALA A 140 0.95 -9.16 -1.25
N PRO A 141 0.86 -7.83 -1.39
CA PRO A 141 1.19 -6.91 -0.30
C PRO A 141 0.24 -7.05 0.90
N LEU A 142 -1.05 -7.33 0.69
CA LEU A 142 -1.98 -7.58 1.80
C LEU A 142 -1.57 -8.79 2.65
N LEU A 143 -1.15 -9.89 2.01
CA LEU A 143 -0.62 -11.06 2.72
C LEU A 143 0.68 -10.74 3.45
N LEU A 144 1.60 -10.00 2.82
CA LEU A 144 2.85 -9.58 3.44
C LEU A 144 2.62 -8.69 4.66
N ILE A 145 1.75 -7.68 4.55
CA ILE A 145 1.34 -6.81 5.66
C ILE A 145 0.76 -7.64 6.81
N ARG A 146 -0.13 -8.59 6.51
CA ARG A 146 -0.73 -9.48 7.52
C ARG A 146 0.34 -10.32 8.22
N GLN A 147 1.28 -10.90 7.48
CA GLN A 147 2.37 -11.70 8.03
C GLN A 147 3.35 -10.86 8.85
N LEU A 148 3.78 -9.72 8.33
CA LEU A 148 4.68 -8.77 9.01
C LEU A 148 4.07 -8.26 10.31
N GLY A 149 2.80 -7.86 10.26
CA GLY A 149 2.07 -7.47 11.46
C GLY A 149 2.04 -8.60 12.49
N ARG A 150 1.84 -9.86 12.08
CA ARG A 150 1.85 -11.00 13.02
C ARG A 150 3.23 -11.16 13.64
N ARG A 151 4.29 -11.19 12.84
CA ARG A 151 5.67 -11.39 13.31
C ARG A 151 6.15 -10.26 14.23
N LEU A 152 5.93 -9.00 13.85
CA LEU A 152 6.42 -7.84 14.61
C LEU A 152 5.75 -7.69 16.00
N PHE A 153 4.56 -8.26 16.19
CA PHE A 153 3.78 -8.10 17.42
C PHE A 153 3.48 -9.42 18.15
N ALA A 154 3.95 -10.58 17.65
CA ALA A 154 3.80 -11.86 18.33
C ALA A 154 4.63 -11.95 19.63
N ASP A 155 5.81 -11.31 19.67
CA ASP A 155 6.68 -11.36 20.87
C ASP A 155 6.05 -10.70 22.10
N THR A 156 5.08 -9.81 21.91
CA THR A 156 4.44 -9.06 23.01
C THR A 156 3.54 -9.93 23.89
N SER A 157 2.97 -11.00 23.35
CA SER A 157 2.06 -11.90 24.08
C SER A 157 2.83 -12.83 25.01
N ALA A 158 3.96 -13.37 24.55
CA ALA A 158 4.80 -14.27 25.34
C ALA A 158 5.40 -13.58 26.58
N THR A 159 5.76 -12.29 26.47
CA THR A 159 6.30 -11.52 27.60
C THR A 159 5.23 -11.13 28.64
N GLN A 160 3.95 -11.05 28.25
CA GLN A 160 2.87 -10.78 29.22
C GLN A 160 2.42 -12.04 29.96
N ALA A 161 2.39 -13.20 29.28
CA ALA A 161 2.03 -14.47 29.92
C ALA A 161 3.07 -14.90 30.97
N GLY A 162 4.37 -14.66 30.74
CA GLY A 162 5.43 -14.95 31.71
C GLY A 162 5.51 -13.98 32.90
N GLY A 163 4.87 -12.81 32.81
CA GLY A 163 4.86 -11.81 33.89
C GLY A 163 3.71 -11.99 34.89
N VAL A 164 2.64 -12.69 34.50
CA VAL A 164 1.48 -12.96 35.38
C VAL A 164 1.71 -14.18 36.27
N ILE A 165 2.57 -15.13 35.85
CA ILE A 165 2.79 -16.38 36.58
C ILE A 165 3.75 -16.22 37.79
N LEU A 166 4.49 -15.10 37.88
CA LEU A 166 5.48 -14.88 38.94
C LEU A 166 5.00 -13.98 40.10
N ASP A 167 3.75 -13.52 40.10
CA ASP A 167 3.21 -12.57 41.11
C ASP A 167 2.09 -13.13 42.00
N ASP A 168 1.84 -14.45 41.98
CA ASP A 168 0.87 -15.13 42.87
C ASP A 168 1.56 -16.02 43.93
N GLY A 169 2.82 -15.70 44.27
CA GLY A 169 3.63 -16.45 45.23
C GLY A 169 3.90 -15.69 46.53
N ARG A 170 2.87 -15.12 47.17
CA ARG A 170 2.91 -14.71 48.59
C ARG A 170 1.60 -14.99 49.30
#